data_AF-A0A6C0Q0T3-F1
#
_entry.id   AF-A0A6C0Q0T3-F1
#
_cell.length_a   1.000
_cell.length_b   1.000
_cell.length_c   1.000
_cell.angle_alpha   90.00
_cell.angle_beta   90.00
_cell.angle_gamma   90.00
#
_symmetry.space_group_name_H-M   'P 1'
#
loop_
_entity.id
_entity.type
_entity.pdbx_description
1 polymer ?
#
loop_
_entity_poly.entity_id
_entity_poly.type
_entity_poly.pdbx_seq_one_letter_code
_entity_poly.pdbx_strand_id
1 'polypeptide(L)'
;MVHLKYTVAVESVPRRWFEQAVVTLYDLVAETRTEDGRLLLADGREVPDVRLVRGDHLRPGAVYEVDDDAHVRVEEWDRRSAVRVAQHVTDGAVTAEIEALLKGVERPREAELRGSLSSGGTSGTSGPTGTNRWASLQRATGTSHIRLDDWWDAASQEWPPQGSGKERAVNRPASPSAPAPLEARLDHRLGRVTVRARPGQLPDGRWAIRVSLTARGRSLLRPLTAVALLVTARALRRHFTRTLDTTAARWNDVVPGLVSQEMPHLRERILTTALETPETKAVPRDAL
;
A
#
# COMPACT_ATOMS: atom_id res chain seq x y z
N MET A 1 24.60 7.13 0.42
CA MET A 1 23.46 6.54 -0.33
C MET A 1 23.54 5.05 -0.09
N VAL A 2 22.41 4.40 0.20
CA VAL A 2 22.34 2.96 0.39
C VAL A 2 21.43 2.40 -0.69
N HIS A 3 21.88 1.36 -1.37
CA HIS A 3 21.09 0.62 -2.34
C HIS A 3 21.06 -0.85 -1.93
N LEU A 4 19.86 -1.38 -1.75
CA LEU A 4 19.61 -2.77 -1.38
C LEU A 4 18.78 -3.42 -2.48
N LYS A 5 19.08 -4.67 -2.77
CA LYS A 5 18.30 -5.52 -3.67
C LYS A 5 18.02 -6.82 -2.95
N TYR A 6 16.77 -7.26 -2.98
CA TYR A 6 16.35 -8.54 -2.43
C TYR A 6 15.26 -9.12 -3.32
N THR A 7 15.19 -10.44 -3.40
CA THR A 7 14.18 -11.14 -4.20
C THR A 7 13.44 -12.10 -3.28
N VAL A 8 12.12 -12.05 -3.34
CA VAL A 8 11.24 -12.97 -2.61
C VAL A 8 10.40 -13.76 -3.61
N ALA A 9 10.09 -15.01 -3.26
CA ALA A 9 9.17 -15.84 -4.02
C ALA A 9 7.78 -15.75 -3.38
N VAL A 10 6.77 -15.47 -4.18
CA VAL A 10 5.39 -15.33 -3.73
C VAL A 10 4.42 -16.08 -4.65
N GLU A 11 3.29 -16.50 -4.10
CA GLU A 11 2.22 -17.11 -4.89
C GLU A 11 1.75 -16.14 -5.97
N SER A 12 1.48 -16.70 -7.15
CA SER A 12 1.04 -15.90 -8.30
C SER A 12 -0.42 -15.50 -8.15
N VAL A 13 -0.78 -14.31 -8.64
CA VAL A 13 -2.18 -13.87 -8.72
C VAL A 13 -2.58 -13.78 -10.19
N PRO A 14 -3.48 -14.65 -10.67
CA PRO A 14 -3.98 -14.58 -12.03
C PRO A 14 -4.65 -13.23 -12.30
N ARG A 15 -4.28 -12.59 -13.41
CA ARG A 15 -4.82 -11.27 -13.80
C ARG A 15 -6.35 -11.27 -13.84
N ARG A 16 -6.95 -12.29 -14.45
CA ARG A 16 -8.41 -12.42 -14.57
C ARG A 16 -9.11 -12.52 -13.22
N TRP A 17 -8.53 -13.27 -12.29
CA TRP A 17 -9.07 -13.39 -10.94
C TRP A 17 -9.03 -12.03 -10.23
N PHE A 18 -7.93 -11.28 -10.35
CA PHE A 18 -7.82 -9.94 -9.76
C PHE A 18 -8.84 -8.96 -10.36
N GLU A 19 -8.99 -8.94 -11.68
CA GLU A 19 -9.99 -8.11 -12.38
C GLU A 19 -11.42 -8.40 -11.86
N GLN A 20 -11.77 -9.69 -11.69
CA GLN A 20 -13.06 -10.10 -11.13
C GLN A 20 -13.23 -9.72 -9.66
N ALA A 21 -12.17 -9.85 -8.86
CA ALA A 21 -12.20 -9.49 -7.45
C ALA A 21 -12.43 -7.97 -7.25
N VAL A 22 -11.79 -7.13 -8.08
CA VAL A 22 -12.00 -5.67 -8.05
C VAL A 22 -13.43 -5.30 -8.41
N VAL A 23 -13.99 -5.91 -9.45
CA VAL A 23 -15.39 -5.70 -9.83
C VAL A 23 -16.33 -6.14 -8.71
N THR A 24 -16.08 -7.29 -8.11
CA THR A 24 -16.87 -7.83 -6.99
C THR A 24 -16.86 -6.88 -5.80
N LEU A 25 -15.70 -6.33 -5.43
CA LEU A 25 -15.58 -5.34 -4.36
C LEU A 25 -16.32 -4.04 -4.69
N TYR A 26 -16.20 -3.56 -5.93
CA TYR A 26 -16.93 -2.38 -6.38
C TYR A 26 -18.44 -2.56 -6.28
N ASP A 27 -18.95 -3.69 -6.80
CA ASP A 27 -20.38 -4.00 -6.79
C ASP A 27 -20.90 -4.16 -5.36
N LEU A 28 -20.15 -4.84 -4.49
CA LEU A 28 -20.49 -4.96 -3.07
C LEU A 28 -20.67 -3.61 -2.38
N VAL A 29 -19.74 -2.66 -2.62
CA VAL A 29 -19.85 -1.32 -2.06
C VAL A 29 -21.00 -0.55 -2.71
N ALA A 30 -21.18 -0.65 -4.03
CA ALA A 30 -22.24 0.03 -4.77
C ALA A 30 -23.66 -0.46 -4.42
N GLU A 31 -23.79 -1.69 -3.95
CA GLU A 31 -25.06 -2.27 -3.50
C GLU A 31 -25.44 -1.85 -2.07
N THR A 32 -24.52 -1.23 -1.33
CA THR A 32 -24.83 -0.69 0.00
C THR A 32 -25.80 0.49 -0.09
N ARG A 33 -26.50 0.74 1.02
CA ARG A 33 -27.49 1.80 1.15
C ARG A 33 -27.21 2.58 2.41
N THR A 34 -27.76 3.79 2.50
CA THR A 34 -27.63 4.61 3.70
C THR A 34 -28.99 4.98 4.25
N GLU A 35 -29.20 4.73 5.54
CA GLU A 35 -30.41 5.08 6.28
C GLU A 35 -30.02 5.79 7.58
N ASP A 36 -30.48 7.04 7.76
CA ASP A 36 -30.10 7.91 8.89
C ASP A 36 -28.58 8.06 9.10
N GLY A 37 -27.82 7.96 8.00
CA GLY A 37 -26.36 8.00 7.99
C GLY A 37 -25.69 6.64 8.25
N ARG A 38 -26.41 5.61 8.68
CA ARG A 38 -25.86 4.26 8.84
C ARG A 38 -25.67 3.60 7.48
N LEU A 39 -24.58 2.87 7.31
CA LEU A 39 -24.31 2.11 6.09
C LEU A 39 -24.88 0.70 6.21
N LEU A 40 -25.78 0.33 5.31
CA LEU A 40 -26.44 -0.97 5.28
C LEU A 40 -25.96 -1.76 4.06
N LEU A 41 -25.70 -3.05 4.26
CA LEU A 41 -25.51 -4.01 3.17
C LEU A 41 -26.82 -4.21 2.40
N ALA A 42 -26.73 -4.82 1.22
CA ALA A 42 -27.90 -5.10 0.38
C ALA A 42 -28.98 -5.94 1.06
N ASP A 43 -28.59 -6.77 2.04
CA ASP A 43 -29.48 -7.60 2.86
C ASP A 43 -30.05 -6.89 4.10
N GLY A 44 -29.75 -5.60 4.27
CA GLY A 44 -30.23 -4.76 5.36
C GLY A 44 -29.40 -4.80 6.64
N ARG A 45 -28.35 -5.64 6.72
CA ARG A 45 -27.45 -5.64 7.88
C ARG A 45 -26.58 -4.38 7.89
N GLU A 46 -26.43 -3.78 9.06
CA GLU A 46 -25.58 -2.60 9.25
C GLU A 46 -24.09 -2.99 9.19
N VAL A 47 -23.31 -2.20 8.46
CA VAL A 47 -21.85 -2.25 8.50
C VAL A 47 -21.42 -1.50 9.77
N PRO A 48 -20.86 -2.18 10.78
CA PRO A 48 -20.46 -1.55 12.02
C PRO A 48 -19.38 -0.49 11.77
N ASP A 49 -19.38 0.53 12.63
CA ASP A 49 -18.33 1.56 12.70
C ASP A 49 -18.12 2.37 11.42
N VAL A 50 -19.08 2.33 10.47
CA VAL A 50 -19.07 3.13 9.24
C VAL A 50 -20.34 3.95 9.12
N ARG A 51 -20.20 5.28 9.11
CA ARG A 51 -21.32 6.20 9.01
C ARG A 51 -21.10 7.24 7.92
N LEU A 52 -22.09 7.43 7.05
CA LEU A 52 -22.16 8.58 6.15
C LEU A 52 -22.51 9.84 6.97
N VAL A 53 -21.56 10.74 7.09
CA VAL A 53 -21.70 11.99 7.87
C VAL A 53 -21.96 13.22 6.99
N ARG A 54 -21.65 13.14 5.69
CA ARG A 54 -21.87 14.24 4.74
C ARG A 54 -22.03 13.74 3.31
N GLY A 55 -22.86 14.43 2.53
CA GLY A 55 -23.03 14.19 1.09
C GLY A 55 -23.94 13.00 0.80
N ASP A 56 -24.03 12.63 -0.47
CA ASP A 56 -24.85 11.51 -0.93
C ASP A 56 -24.00 10.25 -1.09
N HIS A 57 -24.54 9.10 -0.72
CA HIS A 57 -23.85 7.81 -0.77
C HIS A 57 -23.14 7.57 -2.13
N LEU A 58 -21.82 7.34 -2.08
CA LEU A 58 -20.91 7.09 -3.20
C LEU A 58 -20.91 8.19 -4.29
N ARG A 59 -21.39 9.39 -3.98
CA ARG A 59 -21.22 10.54 -4.87
C ARG A 59 -19.95 11.31 -4.50
N PRO A 60 -19.32 11.99 -5.48
CA PRO A 60 -18.26 12.95 -5.19
C PRO A 60 -18.68 13.92 -4.08
N GLY A 61 -17.85 14.02 -3.04
CA GLY A 61 -18.13 14.82 -1.85
C GLY A 61 -18.77 14.06 -0.67
N ALA A 62 -19.14 12.78 -0.85
CA ALA A 62 -19.54 11.92 0.26
C ALA A 62 -18.41 11.77 1.28
N VAL A 63 -18.71 11.85 2.58
CA VAL A 63 -17.74 11.65 3.66
C VAL A 63 -18.30 10.60 4.62
N TYR A 64 -17.51 9.56 4.83
CA TYR A 64 -17.77 8.49 5.77
C TYR A 64 -16.83 8.61 6.96
N GLU A 65 -17.36 8.50 8.16
CA GLU A 65 -16.59 8.30 9.39
C GLU A 65 -16.42 6.78 9.59
N VAL A 66 -15.19 6.37 9.94
CA VAL A 66 -14.79 4.97 10.15
C VAL A 66 -14.03 4.90 11.47
N ASP A 67 -14.51 4.04 12.39
CA ASP A 67 -13.93 3.81 13.72
C ASP A 67 -13.68 5.11 14.53
N ASP A 68 -14.48 6.17 14.30
CA ASP A 68 -14.37 7.55 14.84
C ASP A 68 -13.05 8.32 14.54
N ASP A 69 -11.99 7.62 14.16
CA ASP A 69 -10.64 8.15 13.98
C ASP A 69 -10.28 8.41 12.50
N ALA A 70 -11.10 7.92 11.56
CA ALA A 70 -10.86 8.05 10.13
C ALA A 70 -12.06 8.64 9.37
N HIS A 71 -11.78 9.58 8.48
CA HIS A 71 -12.75 10.15 7.56
C HIS A 71 -12.38 9.77 6.13
N VAL A 72 -13.24 9.06 5.42
CA VAL A 72 -13.07 8.69 4.01
C VAL A 72 -13.98 9.55 3.15
N ARG A 73 -13.39 10.37 2.29
CA ARG A 73 -14.08 11.20 1.32
C ARG A 73 -14.02 10.60 -0.07
N VAL A 74 -15.17 10.49 -0.72
CA VAL A 74 -15.27 10.06 -2.12
C VAL A 74 -14.98 11.25 -3.03
N GLU A 75 -13.99 11.11 -3.90
CA GLU A 75 -13.64 12.10 -4.92
C GLU A 75 -14.20 11.71 -6.28
N GLU A 76 -14.12 10.43 -6.61
CA GLU A 76 -14.65 9.85 -7.83
C GLU A 76 -15.11 8.43 -7.54
N TRP A 77 -16.29 8.08 -8.02
CA TRP A 77 -16.82 6.72 -7.95
C TRP A 77 -17.49 6.39 -9.27
N ASP A 78 -16.70 5.94 -10.24
CA ASP A 78 -17.18 5.63 -11.58
C ASP A 78 -16.61 4.30 -12.05
N ARG A 79 -17.50 3.38 -12.45
CA ARG A 79 -17.13 2.03 -12.88
C ARG A 79 -16.23 2.04 -14.13
N ARG A 80 -16.47 2.96 -15.06
CA ARG A 80 -15.80 3.03 -16.36
C ARG A 80 -14.51 3.85 -16.31
N SER A 81 -14.47 4.87 -15.45
CA SER A 81 -13.35 5.79 -15.31
C SER A 81 -12.42 5.37 -14.17
N ALA A 82 -12.77 5.70 -12.94
CA ALA A 82 -11.91 5.47 -11.78
C ALA A 82 -12.67 5.47 -10.45
N VAL A 83 -12.02 4.92 -9.44
CA VAL A 83 -12.37 5.12 -8.04
C VAL A 83 -11.27 5.94 -7.40
N ARG A 84 -11.64 7.09 -6.83
CA ARG A 84 -10.73 7.96 -6.07
C ARG A 84 -11.32 8.28 -4.72
N VAL A 85 -10.54 8.05 -3.68
CA VAL A 85 -10.91 8.33 -2.29
C VAL A 85 -9.79 9.05 -1.58
N ALA A 86 -10.13 9.95 -0.67
CA ALA A 86 -9.22 10.64 0.21
C ALA A 86 -9.57 10.28 1.65
N GLN A 87 -8.65 9.67 2.37
CA GLN A 87 -8.77 9.31 3.77
C GLN A 87 -7.97 10.28 4.62
N HIS A 88 -8.58 10.77 5.69
CA HIS A 88 -7.92 11.49 6.76
C HIS A 88 -7.99 10.62 8.02
N VAL A 89 -6.86 10.29 8.62
CA VAL A 89 -6.77 9.45 9.81
C VAL A 89 -6.08 10.25 10.92
N THR A 90 -6.67 10.24 12.10
CA THR A 90 -6.03 10.76 13.32
C THR A 90 -5.92 9.64 14.33
N ASP A 91 -4.69 9.24 14.65
CA ASP A 91 -4.40 8.25 15.69
C ASP A 91 -3.47 8.89 16.72
N GLY A 92 -4.05 9.30 17.84
CA GLY A 92 -3.36 10.02 18.92
C GLY A 92 -2.64 11.27 18.41
N ALA A 93 -1.32 11.24 18.41
CA ALA A 93 -0.47 12.35 17.96
C ALA A 93 -0.19 12.33 16.45
N VAL A 94 -0.64 11.31 15.71
CA VAL A 94 -0.33 11.14 14.29
C VAL A 94 -1.54 11.50 13.46
N THR A 95 -1.36 12.42 12.54
CA THR A 95 -2.34 12.72 11.50
C THR A 95 -1.80 12.27 10.15
N ALA A 96 -2.61 11.54 9.40
CA ALA A 96 -2.30 11.08 8.06
C ALA A 96 -3.39 11.51 7.08
N GLU A 97 -2.97 12.00 5.92
CA GLU A 97 -3.84 12.20 4.77
C GLU A 97 -3.39 11.23 3.68
N ILE A 98 -4.30 10.43 3.15
CA ILE A 98 -4.01 9.40 2.16
C ILE A 98 -5.02 9.53 1.01
N GLU A 99 -4.54 9.75 -0.20
CA GLU A 99 -5.35 9.66 -1.42
C GLU A 99 -5.06 8.34 -2.13
N ALA A 100 -6.11 7.59 -2.45
CA ALA A 100 -6.01 6.38 -3.26
C ALA A 100 -6.78 6.57 -4.57
N LEU A 101 -6.21 6.07 -5.66
CA LEU A 101 -6.78 6.10 -6.99
C LEU A 101 -6.62 4.73 -7.64
N LEU A 102 -7.70 4.20 -8.19
CA LEU A 102 -7.70 3.03 -9.07
C LEU A 102 -8.29 3.42 -10.43
N LYS A 103 -7.49 3.33 -11.49
CA LYS A 103 -7.93 3.65 -12.86
C LYS A 103 -8.50 2.40 -13.54
N GLY A 104 -9.78 2.47 -13.88
CA GLY A 104 -10.58 1.38 -14.47
C GLY A 104 -10.95 0.31 -13.45
N VAL A 105 -12.25 0.08 -13.23
CA VAL A 105 -12.70 -0.98 -12.30
C VAL A 105 -12.71 -2.35 -12.98
N GLU A 106 -13.25 -2.43 -14.21
CA GLU A 106 -13.38 -3.70 -14.94
C GLU A 106 -12.05 -4.23 -15.47
N ARG A 107 -11.14 -3.31 -15.80
CA ARG A 107 -9.77 -3.62 -16.24
C ARG A 107 -8.80 -2.64 -15.58
N PRO A 108 -8.42 -2.89 -14.32
CA PRO A 108 -7.50 -2.03 -13.59
C PRO A 108 -6.16 -1.91 -14.29
N ARG A 109 -5.79 -0.68 -14.64
CA ARG A 109 -4.53 -0.39 -15.36
C ARG A 109 -3.46 0.19 -14.46
N GLU A 110 -3.90 0.96 -13.47
CA GLU A 110 -3.02 1.71 -12.59
C GLU A 110 -3.67 1.89 -11.23
N ALA A 111 -2.88 1.74 -10.17
CA ALA A 111 -3.25 2.16 -8.84
C ALA A 111 -2.20 3.12 -8.27
N GLU A 112 -2.66 4.25 -7.75
CA GLU A 112 -1.83 5.25 -7.09
C GLU A 112 -2.27 5.40 -5.63
N LEU A 113 -1.31 5.54 -4.73
CA LEU A 113 -1.53 5.92 -3.34
C LEU A 113 -0.59 7.07 -3.01
N ARG A 114 -1.13 8.20 -2.58
CA ARG A 114 -0.35 9.35 -2.12
C ARG A 114 -0.72 9.61 -0.69
N GLY A 115 0.22 10.09 0.10
CA GLY A 115 -0.14 10.51 1.44
C GLY A 115 0.88 11.40 2.08
N SER A 116 0.45 12.05 3.14
CA SER A 116 1.30 12.77 4.05
C SER A 116 1.04 12.30 5.46
N LEU A 117 2.09 12.21 6.25
CA LEU A 117 2.03 11.90 7.66
C LEU A 117 2.67 13.06 8.40
N SER A 118 2.02 13.52 9.46
CA SER A 118 2.59 14.44 10.43
C SER A 118 2.37 13.90 11.82
N SER A 119 3.44 13.81 12.62
CA SER A 119 3.31 13.56 14.05
C SER A 119 3.39 14.86 14.84
N GLY A 120 2.34 15.19 15.58
CA GLY A 120 2.32 16.25 16.58
C GLY A 120 3.11 15.81 17.80
N GLY A 121 4.43 16.02 17.80
CA GLY A 121 5.20 15.77 19.01
C GLY A 121 4.85 16.78 20.10
N THR A 122 4.40 16.29 21.24
CA THR A 122 4.40 16.98 22.53
C THR A 122 5.83 17.17 23.05
N SER A 123 6.74 17.73 22.25
CA SER A 123 8.00 18.24 22.81
C SER A 123 7.71 19.62 23.40
N GLY A 124 7.34 19.62 24.68
CA GLY A 124 7.15 20.83 25.47
C GLY A 124 8.32 21.79 25.32
N THR A 125 8.09 22.88 24.59
CA THR A 125 8.82 24.14 24.70
C THR A 125 7.85 25.25 24.32
N SER A 126 6.86 25.45 25.19
CA SER A 126 5.92 26.55 25.16
C SER A 126 6.64 27.84 25.56
N GLY A 127 7.49 28.36 24.68
CA GLY A 127 7.88 29.78 24.72
C GLY A 127 6.74 30.65 24.18
N PRO A 128 6.66 31.94 24.55
CA PRO A 128 5.52 32.83 24.25
C PRO A 128 5.35 33.16 22.74
N THR A 129 6.17 32.57 21.86
CA THR A 129 6.13 32.72 20.39
C THR A 129 6.07 31.36 19.68
N GLY A 130 5.29 30.44 20.24
CA GLY A 130 5.16 29.00 19.91
C GLY A 130 5.20 28.63 18.44
N THR A 131 6.42 28.50 17.89
CA THR A 131 6.70 27.88 16.60
C THR A 131 7.56 26.66 16.88
N ASN A 132 6.97 25.46 16.77
CA ASN A 132 7.71 24.22 16.94
C ASN A 132 8.73 24.06 15.81
N ARG A 133 10.00 24.42 16.09
CA ARG A 133 11.12 24.38 15.14
C ARG A 133 11.40 22.97 14.56
N TRP A 134 10.81 21.93 15.15
CA TRP A 134 10.98 20.53 14.78
C TRP A 134 9.77 19.95 14.02
N ALA A 135 8.68 20.70 13.84
CA ALA A 135 7.46 20.24 13.15
C ALA A 135 7.72 19.70 11.73
N SER A 136 8.72 20.24 11.03
CA SER A 136 9.09 19.77 9.68
C SER A 136 9.93 18.49 9.64
N LEU A 137 10.50 18.05 10.78
CA LEU A 137 11.13 16.73 10.94
C LEU A 137 10.12 15.64 11.32
N GLN A 138 8.88 16.04 11.58
CA GLN A 138 7.78 15.14 11.92
C GLN A 138 6.87 14.89 10.71
N ARG A 139 7.19 15.48 9.55
CA ARG A 139 6.43 15.33 8.32
C ARG A 139 7.12 14.40 7.34
N ALA A 140 6.39 13.39 6.88
CA ALA A 140 6.78 12.54 5.76
C ALA A 140 5.72 12.61 4.67
N THR A 141 6.14 12.48 3.41
CA THR A 141 5.23 12.42 2.26
C THR A 141 5.54 11.17 1.47
N GLY A 142 4.53 10.36 1.21
CA GLY A 142 4.60 9.09 0.50
C GLY A 142 3.87 9.17 -0.82
N THR A 143 4.42 8.51 -1.84
CA THR A 143 3.73 8.24 -3.11
C THR A 143 4.06 6.81 -3.52
N SER A 144 3.06 6.03 -3.87
CA SER A 144 3.18 4.69 -4.41
C SER A 144 2.36 4.63 -5.68
N HIS A 145 2.90 4.01 -6.71
CA HIS A 145 2.23 3.81 -7.97
C HIS A 145 2.57 2.41 -8.48
N ILE A 146 1.54 1.67 -8.89
CA ILE A 146 1.66 0.40 -9.60
C ILE A 146 0.96 0.48 -10.95
N ARG A 147 1.71 0.20 -12.01
CA ARG A 147 1.24 -0.04 -13.38
C ARG A 147 0.88 -1.51 -13.48
N LEU A 148 -0.40 -1.80 -13.43
CA LEU A 148 -0.93 -3.15 -13.35
C LEU A 148 -0.72 -3.92 -14.67
N ASP A 149 -0.91 -3.27 -15.82
CA ASP A 149 -0.60 -3.88 -17.12
C ASP A 149 0.87 -4.31 -17.20
N ASP A 150 1.80 -3.38 -16.95
CA ASP A 150 3.24 -3.67 -16.91
C ASP A 150 3.60 -4.73 -15.86
N TRP A 151 2.86 -4.81 -14.74
CA TRP A 151 3.11 -5.78 -13.68
C TRP A 151 2.84 -7.20 -14.19
N TRP A 152 1.67 -7.44 -14.77
CA TRP A 152 1.34 -8.76 -15.32
C TRP A 152 2.17 -9.12 -16.56
N ASP A 153 2.49 -8.14 -17.41
CA ASP A 153 3.38 -8.34 -18.54
C ASP A 153 4.78 -8.80 -18.07
N ALA A 154 5.34 -8.14 -17.05
CA ALA A 154 6.61 -8.56 -16.45
C ALA A 154 6.48 -9.91 -15.71
N ALA A 155 5.35 -10.16 -15.04
CA ALA A 155 5.13 -11.39 -14.30
C ALA A 155 5.01 -12.63 -15.19
N SER A 156 4.64 -12.46 -16.47
CA SER A 156 4.60 -13.53 -17.48
C SER A 156 5.96 -13.88 -18.08
N GLN A 157 6.99 -13.07 -17.82
CA GLN A 157 8.34 -13.31 -18.32
C GLN A 157 9.07 -14.26 -17.37
N GLU A 158 9.70 -15.29 -17.95
CA GLU A 158 10.51 -16.24 -17.18
C GLU A 158 11.63 -15.52 -16.43
N TRP A 159 11.72 -15.81 -15.14
CA TRP A 159 12.73 -15.25 -14.26
C TRP A 159 14.08 -15.90 -14.59
N PRO A 160 15.13 -15.11 -14.86
CA PRO A 160 16.43 -15.67 -15.24
C PRO A 160 16.98 -16.55 -14.12
N PRO A 161 17.57 -17.72 -14.45
CA PRO A 161 18.13 -18.62 -13.45
C PRO A 161 19.21 -17.90 -12.63
N GLN A 162 19.15 -18.05 -11.30
CA GLN A 162 20.21 -17.57 -10.41
C GLN A 162 21.45 -18.42 -10.62
N GLY A 163 22.35 -17.99 -11.52
CA GLY A 163 23.71 -18.51 -11.55
C GLY A 163 24.41 -18.22 -10.21
N SER A 164 24.97 -19.26 -9.59
CA SER A 164 25.76 -19.18 -8.36
C SER A 164 26.81 -18.07 -8.44
N GLY A 165 26.89 -17.26 -7.38
CA GLY A 165 27.69 -16.04 -7.34
C GLY A 165 29.16 -16.24 -7.67
N LYS A 166 29.55 -15.92 -8.91
CA LYS A 166 30.87 -15.41 -9.34
C LYS A 166 31.04 -15.33 -10.87
N GLU A 167 30.08 -15.77 -11.67
CA GLU A 167 30.19 -15.61 -13.11
C GLU A 167 29.75 -14.21 -13.53
N ARG A 168 30.68 -13.55 -14.24
CA ARG A 168 30.53 -12.29 -14.95
C ARG A 168 29.10 -12.09 -15.38
N ALA A 169 28.55 -10.92 -15.02
CA ALA A 169 27.50 -10.28 -15.78
C ALA A 169 27.91 -10.30 -17.26
N VAL A 170 27.53 -11.37 -17.98
CA VAL A 170 27.60 -11.43 -19.42
C VAL A 170 26.70 -10.30 -19.87
N ASN A 171 27.30 -9.39 -20.63
CA ASN A 171 26.69 -8.21 -21.22
C ASN A 171 25.42 -8.56 -22.00
N ARG A 172 24.31 -8.77 -21.31
CA ARG A 172 23.00 -8.42 -21.83
C ARG A 172 22.74 -7.03 -21.28
N PRO A 173 22.78 -5.96 -22.10
CA PRO A 173 22.28 -4.69 -21.63
C PRO A 173 20.86 -4.95 -21.16
N ALA A 174 20.65 -4.90 -19.84
CA ALA A 174 19.32 -4.78 -19.29
C ALA A 174 18.71 -3.61 -20.04
N SER A 175 17.68 -3.88 -20.86
CA SER A 175 17.10 -2.86 -21.73
C SER A 175 16.89 -1.60 -20.88
N PRO A 176 17.61 -0.51 -21.17
CA PRO A 176 17.57 0.65 -20.29
C PRO A 176 16.15 1.20 -20.40
N SER A 177 15.50 1.40 -19.25
CA SER A 177 14.37 2.32 -19.13
C SER A 177 12.93 1.80 -19.31
N ALA A 178 12.63 0.51 -19.20
CA ALA A 178 11.25 0.15 -18.82
C ALA A 178 11.04 0.57 -17.35
N PRO A 179 10.06 1.42 -17.00
CA PRO A 179 9.77 1.81 -15.62
C PRO A 179 9.57 0.57 -14.74
N ALA A 180 9.82 0.66 -13.43
CA ALA A 180 9.44 -0.44 -12.56
C ALA A 180 7.91 -0.47 -12.51
N PRO A 181 7.25 -1.62 -12.71
CA PRO A 181 5.79 -1.69 -12.64
C PRO A 181 5.28 -1.18 -11.30
N LEU A 182 6.01 -1.39 -10.21
CA LEU A 182 5.76 -0.73 -8.93
C LEU A 182 6.91 0.20 -8.56
N GLU A 183 6.58 1.46 -8.26
CA GLU A 183 7.47 2.43 -7.64
C GLU A 183 6.78 3.10 -6.44
N ALA A 184 7.40 2.96 -5.27
CA ALA A 184 7.01 3.67 -4.07
C ALA A 184 8.14 4.59 -3.61
N ARG A 185 7.77 5.71 -3.01
CA ARG A 185 8.70 6.75 -2.62
C ARG A 185 8.22 7.42 -1.37
N LEU A 186 9.14 7.60 -0.45
CA LEU A 186 8.95 8.33 0.79
C LEU A 186 9.95 9.49 0.82
N ASP A 187 9.44 10.70 0.85
CA ASP A 187 10.20 11.93 1.04
C ASP A 187 10.06 12.38 2.50
N HIS A 188 11.20 12.46 3.18
CA HIS A 188 11.35 12.99 4.52
C HIS A 188 12.42 14.11 4.50
N ARG A 189 12.42 15.00 5.50
CA ARG A 189 13.39 16.10 5.57
C ARG A 189 14.83 15.59 5.68
N LEU A 190 15.05 14.46 6.36
CA LEU A 190 16.36 13.83 6.53
C LEU A 190 16.80 13.01 5.30
N GLY A 191 15.86 12.57 4.47
CA GLY A 191 16.20 11.67 3.39
C GLY A 191 15.01 11.26 2.53
N ARG A 192 15.34 10.64 1.41
CA ARG A 192 14.39 10.06 0.48
C ARG A 192 14.64 8.56 0.38
N VAL A 193 13.57 7.79 0.44
CA VAL A 193 13.55 6.37 0.15
C VAL A 193 12.77 6.15 -1.13
N THR A 194 13.32 5.36 -2.03
CA THR A 194 12.62 4.90 -3.24
C THR A 194 12.69 3.39 -3.28
N VAL A 195 11.53 2.74 -3.31
CA VAL A 195 11.34 1.31 -3.47
C VAL A 195 10.82 1.05 -4.86
N ARG A 196 11.39 0.07 -5.55
CA ARG A 196 10.92 -0.39 -6.85
C ARG A 196 10.80 -1.90 -6.83
N ALA A 197 9.67 -2.42 -7.29
CA ALA A 197 9.45 -3.85 -7.41
C ALA A 197 9.18 -4.24 -8.87
N ARG A 198 9.72 -5.40 -9.27
CA ARG A 198 9.43 -6.04 -10.55
C ARG A 198 9.19 -7.54 -10.34
N PRO A 199 8.07 -8.09 -10.83
CA PRO A 199 7.84 -9.53 -10.81
C PRO A 199 8.56 -10.22 -11.98
N GLY A 200 8.62 -11.54 -11.91
CA GLY A 200 8.92 -12.44 -13.02
C GLY A 200 8.54 -13.87 -12.61
N GLN A 201 8.32 -14.74 -13.59
CA GLN A 201 7.80 -16.08 -13.36
C GLN A 201 8.89 -17.06 -12.98
N LEU A 202 8.74 -17.75 -11.85
CA LEU A 202 9.58 -18.88 -11.50
C LEU A 202 9.12 -20.14 -12.26
N PRO A 203 10.01 -21.13 -12.47
CA PRO A 203 9.67 -22.38 -13.14
C PRO A 203 8.55 -23.17 -12.45
N ASP A 204 8.35 -22.97 -11.15
CA ASP A 204 7.30 -23.60 -10.35
C ASP A 204 5.94 -22.89 -10.43
N GLY A 205 5.82 -21.84 -11.27
CA GLY A 205 4.61 -21.06 -11.45
C GLY A 205 4.44 -19.88 -10.49
N ARG A 206 5.27 -19.77 -9.44
CA ARG A 206 5.25 -18.64 -8.50
C ARG A 206 5.87 -17.40 -9.13
N TRP A 207 5.72 -16.26 -8.47
CA TRP A 207 6.42 -15.04 -8.85
C TRP A 207 7.70 -14.84 -8.03
N ALA A 208 8.80 -14.54 -8.69
CA ALA A 208 9.97 -13.91 -8.09
C ALA A 208 9.82 -12.40 -8.18
N ILE A 209 9.70 -11.72 -7.04
CA ILE A 209 9.61 -10.26 -6.99
C ILE A 209 10.97 -9.68 -6.61
N ARG A 210 11.62 -9.01 -7.57
CA ARG A 210 12.81 -8.19 -7.30
C ARG A 210 12.38 -6.91 -6.62
N VAL A 211 12.74 -6.72 -5.36
CA VAL A 211 12.56 -5.44 -4.67
C VAL A 211 13.91 -4.74 -4.53
N SER A 212 13.95 -3.49 -4.96
CA SER A 212 15.12 -2.63 -4.79
C SER A 212 14.76 -1.42 -3.95
N LEU A 213 15.53 -1.18 -2.89
CA LEU A 213 15.40 -0.03 -2.01
C LEU A 213 16.60 0.89 -2.19
N THR A 214 16.33 2.16 -2.40
CA THR A 214 17.34 3.21 -2.52
C THR A 214 17.06 4.28 -1.49
N ALA A 215 17.94 4.38 -0.49
CA ALA A 215 17.88 5.42 0.54
C ALA A 215 18.98 6.46 0.32
N ARG A 216 18.62 7.74 0.34
CA ARG A 216 19.57 8.85 0.18
C ARG A 216 19.26 9.99 1.14
N GLY A 217 20.29 10.60 1.71
CA GLY A 217 20.12 11.85 2.48
C GLY A 217 19.68 13.01 1.60
N ARG A 218 19.04 14.01 2.21
CA ARG A 218 18.60 15.25 1.57
C ARG A 218 19.09 16.46 2.36
N SER A 219 19.33 17.60 1.70
CA SER A 219 19.75 18.89 2.31
C SER A 219 21.17 18.92 2.90
N LEU A 220 21.51 20.00 3.63
CA LEU A 220 22.77 20.26 4.35
C LEU A 220 23.18 19.16 5.35
N LEU A 221 22.23 18.31 5.77
CA LEU A 221 22.48 17.16 6.64
C LEU A 221 22.97 15.91 5.90
N ARG A 222 23.09 15.96 4.57
CA ARG A 222 23.57 14.85 3.72
C ARG A 222 24.84 14.14 4.25
N PRO A 223 25.91 14.83 4.70
CA PRO A 223 27.07 14.14 5.26
C PRO A 223 26.73 13.35 6.54
N LEU A 224 25.94 13.92 7.45
CA LEU A 224 25.50 13.22 8.67
C LEU A 224 24.61 12.02 8.36
N THR A 225 23.66 12.18 7.44
CA THR A 225 22.80 11.07 7.00
C THR A 225 23.62 9.99 6.30
N ALA A 226 24.66 10.34 5.55
CA ALA A 226 25.52 9.36 4.89
C ALA A 226 26.27 8.50 5.91
N VAL A 227 26.83 9.11 6.96
CA VAL A 227 27.50 8.40 8.05
C VAL A 227 26.51 7.52 8.82
N ALA A 228 25.36 8.07 9.23
CA ALA A 228 24.34 7.31 9.94
C ALA A 228 23.83 6.12 9.11
N LEU A 229 23.61 6.31 7.81
CA LEU A 229 23.23 5.23 6.89
C LEU A 229 24.31 4.18 6.75
N LEU A 230 25.59 4.54 6.81
CA LEU A 230 26.70 3.58 6.69
C LEU A 230 26.79 2.71 7.95
N VAL A 231 26.64 3.30 9.13
CA VAL A 231 26.58 2.60 10.41
C VAL A 231 25.35 1.68 10.48
N THR A 232 24.19 2.18 10.04
CA THR A 232 22.92 1.44 10.11
C THR A 232 22.67 0.55 8.90
N ALA A 233 23.49 0.57 7.85
CA ALA A 233 23.25 -0.15 6.58
C ALA A 233 23.02 -1.65 6.78
N ARG A 234 23.75 -2.28 7.72
CA ARG A 234 23.60 -3.71 8.02
C ARG A 234 22.30 -3.99 8.77
N ALA A 235 21.91 -3.12 9.71
CA ALA A 235 20.63 -3.22 10.41
C ALA A 235 19.47 -2.99 9.44
N LEU A 236 19.55 -1.95 8.61
CA LEU A 236 18.58 -1.63 7.57
C LEU A 236 18.44 -2.77 6.56
N ARG A 237 19.55 -3.38 6.12
CA ARG A 237 19.51 -4.55 5.23
C ARG A 237 18.78 -5.71 5.90
N ARG A 238 19.12 -6.05 7.14
CA ARG A 238 18.47 -7.15 7.87
C ARG A 238 16.98 -6.89 8.08
N HIS A 239 16.61 -5.67 8.46
CA HIS A 239 15.21 -5.29 8.62
C HIS A 239 14.48 -5.34 7.28
N PHE A 240 15.06 -4.78 6.22
CA PHE A 240 14.49 -4.83 4.87
C PHE A 240 14.27 -6.25 4.38
N THR A 241 15.25 -7.16 4.51
CA THR A 241 15.08 -8.56 4.10
C THR A 241 14.03 -9.25 4.96
N ARG A 242 14.09 -9.10 6.29
CA ARG A 242 13.12 -9.70 7.21
C ARG A 242 11.69 -9.22 6.93
N THR A 243 11.48 -7.92 6.74
CA THR A 243 10.17 -7.36 6.41
C THR A 243 9.65 -7.92 5.10
N LEU A 244 10.51 -8.06 4.07
CA LEU A 244 10.12 -8.67 2.81
C LEU A 244 9.83 -10.17 2.94
N ASP A 245 10.62 -10.92 3.69
CA ASP A 245 10.39 -12.35 3.96
C ASP A 245 9.07 -12.55 4.73
N THR A 246 8.82 -11.75 5.77
CA THR A 246 7.57 -11.80 6.54
C THR A 246 6.37 -11.41 5.69
N THR A 247 6.50 -10.40 4.82
CA THR A 247 5.43 -10.01 3.88
C THR A 247 5.17 -11.11 2.86
N ALA A 248 6.23 -11.74 2.33
CA ALA A 248 6.11 -12.84 1.39
C ALA A 248 5.50 -14.08 2.03
N ALA A 249 5.86 -14.41 3.28
CA ALA A 249 5.25 -15.49 4.04
C ALA A 249 3.74 -15.23 4.23
N ARG A 250 3.36 -14.06 4.73
CA ARG A 250 1.94 -13.70 4.90
C ARG A 250 1.17 -13.73 3.59
N TRP A 251 1.79 -13.28 2.50
CA TRP A 251 1.20 -13.38 1.17
C TRP A 251 0.95 -14.85 0.79
N ASN A 252 1.95 -15.71 0.96
CA ASN A 252 1.86 -17.14 0.66
C ASN A 252 0.89 -17.89 1.57
N ASP A 253 0.60 -17.36 2.76
CA ASP A 253 -0.40 -17.94 3.66
C ASP A 253 -1.82 -17.55 3.24
N VAL A 254 -2.04 -16.31 2.77
CA VAL A 254 -3.37 -15.74 2.55
C VAL A 254 -3.84 -15.86 1.09
N VAL A 255 -2.94 -15.60 0.14
CA VAL A 255 -3.29 -15.45 -1.28
C VAL A 255 -3.70 -16.75 -1.96
N PRO A 256 -3.06 -17.92 -1.73
CA PRO A 256 -3.54 -19.16 -2.33
C PRO A 256 -4.99 -19.49 -1.93
N GLY A 257 -5.34 -19.24 -0.66
CA GLY A 257 -6.71 -19.42 -0.15
C GLY A 257 -7.71 -18.41 -0.71
N LEU A 258 -7.26 -17.22 -1.11
CA LEU A 258 -8.08 -16.24 -1.82
C LEU A 258 -8.30 -16.62 -3.29
N VAL A 259 -7.23 -16.97 -3.99
CA VAL A 259 -7.23 -17.21 -5.44
C VAL A 259 -7.95 -18.51 -5.79
N SER A 260 -7.90 -19.51 -4.90
CA SER A 260 -8.62 -20.77 -5.07
C SER A 260 -10.13 -20.66 -4.83
N GLN A 261 -10.61 -19.59 -4.19
CA GLN A 261 -12.04 -19.39 -3.94
C GLN A 261 -12.75 -18.91 -5.19
N GLU A 262 -13.93 -19.48 -5.42
CA GLU A 262 -14.88 -18.95 -6.40
C GLU A 262 -15.37 -17.56 -5.97
N MET A 263 -15.65 -16.68 -6.93
CA MET A 263 -16.09 -15.31 -6.67
C MET A 263 -17.27 -15.18 -5.69
N PRO A 264 -18.31 -16.06 -5.71
CA PRO A 264 -19.39 -16.00 -4.72
C PRO A 264 -18.92 -16.22 -3.28
N HIS A 265 -17.99 -17.14 -3.06
CA HIS A 265 -17.42 -17.40 -1.73
C HIS A 265 -16.52 -16.25 -1.27
N LEU A 266 -15.76 -15.64 -2.19
CA LEU A 266 -14.98 -14.44 -1.89
C LEU A 266 -15.92 -13.28 -1.49
N ARG A 267 -17.02 -13.10 -2.21
CA ARG A 267 -18.05 -12.10 -1.90
C ARG A 267 -18.63 -12.30 -0.50
N GLU A 268 -19.03 -13.51 -0.15
CA GLU A 268 -19.52 -13.84 1.19
C GLU A 268 -18.47 -13.55 2.26
N ARG A 269 -17.22 -13.93 2.03
CA ARG A 269 -16.13 -13.68 2.97
C ARG A 269 -15.91 -12.18 3.21
N ILE A 270 -15.97 -11.36 2.16
CA ILE A 270 -15.88 -9.90 2.28
C ILE A 270 -17.04 -9.36 3.11
N LEU A 271 -18.27 -9.82 2.85
CA LEU A 271 -19.45 -9.42 3.63
C LEU A 271 -19.32 -9.80 5.10
N THR A 272 -18.87 -11.03 5.40
CA THR A 272 -18.64 -11.46 6.78
C THR A 272 -17.58 -10.60 7.46
N THR A 273 -16.44 -10.36 6.82
CA THR A 273 -15.39 -9.49 7.37
C THR A 273 -15.84 -8.05 7.53
N ALA A 274 -16.72 -7.54 6.67
CA ALA A 274 -17.27 -6.19 6.78
C ALA A 274 -18.21 -6.05 7.99
N LEU A 275 -18.81 -7.15 8.47
CA LEU A 275 -19.68 -7.20 9.63
C LEU A 275 -18.96 -7.49 10.94
N GLU A 276 -17.66 -7.80 10.89
CA GLU A 276 -16.85 -8.00 12.08
C GLU A 276 -16.44 -6.64 12.67
N THR A 277 -16.93 -6.33 13.87
CA THR A 277 -16.49 -5.16 14.66
C THR A 277 -14.98 -5.26 14.99
N PRO A 278 -14.21 -4.15 14.96
CA PRO A 278 -12.77 -4.11 15.25
C PRO A 278 -12.37 -4.68 16.61
N GLU A 279 -13.28 -4.73 17.60
CA GLU A 279 -13.01 -5.39 18.89
C GLU A 279 -12.70 -6.89 18.75
N THR A 280 -13.14 -7.52 17.66
CA THR A 280 -12.82 -8.93 17.32
C THR A 280 -11.45 -9.07 16.61
N LYS A 281 -10.82 -7.96 16.22
CA LYS A 281 -9.51 -7.90 15.52
C LYS A 281 -8.34 -7.54 16.44
N ALA A 282 -8.48 -7.64 17.76
CA ALA A 282 -7.36 -7.54 18.70
C ALA A 282 -6.38 -8.72 18.54
N VAL A 283 -5.61 -8.70 17.45
CA VAL A 283 -4.31 -9.38 17.35
C VAL A 283 -3.43 -8.73 18.43
N PRO A 284 -2.77 -9.51 19.31
CA PRO A 284 -2.04 -8.98 20.44
C PRO A 284 -0.98 -7.99 19.98
N ARG A 285 -0.98 -6.80 20.58
CA ARG A 285 -0.02 -5.69 20.38
C ARG A 285 1.40 -6.00 20.89
N ASP A 286 1.81 -7.26 20.91
CA ASP A 286 3.13 -7.71 21.37
C ASP A 286 3.91 -8.39 20.24
N ALA A 287 4.42 -7.60 19.30
CA ALA A 287 5.60 -7.92 18.49
C ALA A 287 6.08 -6.70 17.67
N LEU A 288 6.56 -5.67 18.35
CA LEU A 288 7.51 -4.70 17.79
C LEU A 288 8.90 -4.93 18.40
#